data_AF-A0A7G6Y8W4-F1
#
_entry.id   AF-A0A7G6Y8W4-F1
#
_cell.length_a   1.000
_cell.length_b   1.000
_cell.length_c   1.000
_cell.angle_alpha   90.00
_cell.angle_beta   90.00
_cell.angle_gamma   90.00
#
_symmetry.space_group_name_H-M   'P 1'
#
loop_
_entity.id
_entity.type
_entity.pdbx_description
1 polymer ?
#
loop_
_entity_poly.entity_id
_entity_poly.type
_entity_poly.pdbx_seq_one_letter_code
_entity_poly.pdbx_strand_id
1 'polypeptide(L)'
;MTDLPDALPADYEPAHVFRVVAIPLDRGWGVWLRAADDSVIHSFGIGLPPEMPFRPDVLEVLGPVLNLQFRLAYMDDSAWDELENHWSAVVYEYTPR
;
A
#
# COMPACT_ATOMS: atom_id res chain seq x y z
N MET A 1 22.25 -0.42 -4.51
CA MET A 1 20.89 -0.12 -4.01
C MET A 1 20.33 -1.44 -3.53
N THR A 2 20.04 -1.56 -2.24
CA THR A 2 19.40 -2.77 -1.70
C THR A 2 17.97 -2.76 -2.21
N ASP A 3 17.59 -3.71 -3.06
CA ASP A 3 16.18 -3.95 -3.37
C ASP A 3 15.47 -4.27 -2.06
N LEU A 4 14.52 -3.41 -1.71
CA LEU A 4 13.70 -3.56 -0.52
C LEU A 4 12.49 -4.43 -0.90
N PRO A 5 12.11 -5.41 -0.07
CA PRO A 5 11.04 -6.32 -0.43
C PRO A 5 9.67 -5.65 -0.28
N ASP A 6 8.78 -5.82 -1.27
CA ASP A 6 7.39 -5.31 -1.22
C ASP A 6 6.56 -5.96 -0.10
N ALA A 7 7.00 -7.13 0.38
CA ALA A 7 6.40 -7.90 1.46
C ALA A 7 7.37 -8.12 2.63
N LEU A 8 6.84 -8.16 3.86
CA LEU A 8 7.60 -8.37 5.08
C LEU A 8 7.85 -9.87 5.33
N PRO A 9 9.02 -10.23 5.91
CA PRO A 9 9.24 -11.54 6.49
C PRO A 9 8.23 -11.85 7.60
N ALA A 10 7.88 -13.13 7.76
CA ALA A 10 6.88 -13.57 8.74
C ALA A 10 7.25 -13.29 10.21
N ASP A 11 8.52 -13.03 10.50
CA ASP A 11 9.08 -12.77 11.83
C ASP A 11 9.40 -11.29 12.09
N TYR A 12 8.92 -10.38 11.23
CA TYR A 12 9.14 -8.94 11.40
C TYR A 12 8.26 -8.34 12.52
N GLU A 13 8.89 -7.69 13.51
CA GLU A 13 8.19 -6.87 14.51
C GLU A 13 8.14 -5.40 14.07
N PRO A 14 6.94 -4.85 13.79
CA PRO A 14 6.81 -3.51 13.23
C PRO A 14 6.97 -2.41 14.29
N ALA A 15 7.75 -1.37 13.96
CA ALA A 15 7.91 -0.18 14.80
C ALA A 15 6.70 0.77 14.73
N HIS A 16 6.13 0.92 13.53
CA HIS A 16 4.97 1.78 13.27
C HIS A 16 3.99 1.10 12.31
N VAL A 17 2.70 1.29 12.57
CA VAL A 17 1.59 0.70 11.80
C VAL A 17 0.83 1.81 11.09
N PHE A 18 0.56 1.62 9.80
CA PHE A 18 -0.18 2.53 8.94
C PHE A 18 -1.27 1.78 8.19
N ARG A 19 -2.21 2.52 7.61
CA ARG A 19 -3.22 1.98 6.70
C ARG A 19 -3.05 2.62 5.33
N VAL A 20 -3.06 1.82 4.29
CA VAL A 20 -3.18 2.29 2.91
C VAL A 20 -4.59 2.00 2.43
N VAL A 21 -5.21 2.99 1.79
CA VAL A 21 -6.51 2.88 1.14
C VAL A 21 -6.33 3.21 -0.34
N ALA A 22 -6.78 2.33 -1.22
CA ALA A 22 -6.74 2.50 -2.67
C ALA A 22 -8.17 2.45 -3.24
N ILE A 23 -8.57 3.48 -3.97
CA ILE A 23 -9.92 3.64 -4.51
C ILE A 23 -9.83 3.87 -6.03
N PRO A 24 -10.60 3.16 -6.87
CA PRO A 24 -10.72 3.51 -8.28
C PRO A 24 -11.45 4.86 -8.43
N LEU A 25 -10.89 5.74 -9.25
CA LEU A 25 -11.40 7.08 -9.57
C LEU A 25 -11.53 7.25 -11.08
N ASP A 26 -12.28 8.25 -11.55
CA ASP A 26 -12.56 8.50 -12.98
C ASP A 26 -11.33 8.49 -13.92
N ARG A 27 -10.13 8.80 -13.41
CA ARG A 27 -8.89 8.91 -14.18
C ARG A 27 -7.73 8.07 -13.65
N GLY A 28 -7.97 7.17 -12.70
CA GLY A 28 -6.87 6.58 -11.98
C GLY A 28 -7.27 5.76 -10.77
N TRP A 29 -6.28 5.45 -9.95
CA TRP A 29 -6.47 4.98 -8.58
C TRP A 29 -5.99 6.05 -7.61
N GLY A 30 -6.85 6.48 -6.72
CA GLY A 30 -6.49 7.35 -5.61
C GLY A 30 -5.95 6.50 -4.47
N VAL A 31 -4.84 6.92 -3.87
CA VAL A 31 -4.20 6.21 -2.76
C VAL A 31 -4.01 7.17 -1.60
N TRP A 32 -4.43 6.75 -0.41
CA TRP A 32 -4.25 7.50 0.84
C TRP A 32 -3.47 6.67 1.83
N LEU A 33 -2.38 7.25 2.33
CA LEU A 33 -1.65 6.75 3.47
C LEU A 33 -2.19 7.40 4.74
N ARG A 34 -2.61 6.57 5.70
CA ARG A 34 -3.28 7.00 6.93
C ARG A 34 -2.51 6.51 8.15
N ALA A 35 -2.48 7.35 9.18
CA ALA A 35 -1.98 6.99 10.49
C ALA A 35 -2.97 6.09 11.25
N ALA A 36 -2.55 5.56 12.40
CA ALA A 36 -3.39 4.73 13.27
C ALA A 36 -4.63 5.47 13.81
N ASP A 37 -4.59 6.80 13.90
CA ASP A 37 -5.71 7.66 14.29
C ASP A 37 -6.63 8.06 13.11
N ASP A 38 -6.44 7.42 11.95
CA ASP A 38 -7.19 7.63 10.72
C ASP A 38 -6.93 8.98 10.02
N SER A 39 -6.00 9.80 10.53
CA SER A 39 -5.56 11.01 9.85
C SER A 39 -4.81 10.70 8.55
N VAL A 40 -5.02 11.51 7.51
CA VAL A 40 -4.31 11.37 6.23
C VAL A 40 -2.91 11.96 6.36
N ILE A 41 -1.90 11.11 6.18
CA ILE A 41 -0.48 11.50 6.16
C ILE A 41 -0.11 11.99 4.76
N HIS A 42 -0.51 11.23 3.74
CA HIS A 42 -0.17 11.52 2.35
C HIS A 42 -1.24 10.96 1.40
N SER A 43 -1.31 11.52 0.19
CA SER A 43 -2.18 11.01 -0.86
C SER A 43 -1.54 11.18 -2.24
N PHE A 44 -1.70 10.20 -3.10
CA PHE A 44 -1.21 10.25 -4.47
C PHE A 44 -2.13 9.48 -5.42
N GLY A 45 -1.92 9.66 -6.73
CA GLY A 45 -2.68 8.97 -7.76
C GLY A 45 -1.80 8.03 -8.57
N ILE A 46 -2.35 6.88 -8.95
CA ILE A 46 -1.76 5.97 -9.94
C ILE A 46 -2.55 6.13 -11.23
N GLY A 47 -1.87 6.43 -12.34
CA GLY A 47 -2.47 6.66 -13.66
C GLY A 47 -2.94 5.39 -14.38
N LEU A 48 -3.40 4.37 -13.65
CA LEU A 48 -3.95 3.14 -14.20
C LEU A 48 -5.48 3.28 -14.38
N PRO A 49 -6.09 2.68 -15.41
CA PRO A 49 -7.54 2.73 -15.59
C PRO A 49 -8.29 2.22 -14.34
N PRO A 50 -9.45 2.83 -13.97
CA PRO A 50 -10.23 2.38 -12.81
C PRO A 50 -10.82 0.96 -12.98
N GLU A 51 -10.99 0.52 -14.23
CA GLU A 51 -11.49 -0.82 -14.60
C GLU A 51 -10.45 -1.92 -14.39
N MET A 52 -9.18 -1.54 -14.20
CA MET A 52 -8.08 -2.47 -14.00
C MET A 52 -8.25 -3.17 -12.65
N PRO A 53 -8.15 -4.50 -12.59
CA PRO A 53 -8.33 -5.23 -11.32
C PRO A 53 -7.25 -4.81 -10.32
N PHE A 54 -7.64 -4.68 -9.05
CA PHE A 54 -6.68 -4.28 -8.03
C PHE A 54 -5.53 -5.28 -7.88
N ARG A 55 -5.85 -6.59 -7.84
CA ARG A 55 -4.88 -7.68 -7.90
C ARG A 55 -4.94 -8.40 -9.26
N PRO A 56 -3.79 -8.71 -9.89
CA PRO A 56 -2.43 -8.30 -9.50
C PRO A 56 -2.09 -6.86 -9.94
N ASP A 57 -2.79 -6.33 -10.96
CA ASP A 57 -2.29 -5.23 -11.78
C ASP A 57 -2.01 -3.91 -11.03
N VAL A 58 -2.95 -3.41 -10.22
CA VAL A 58 -2.74 -2.15 -9.47
C VAL A 58 -1.72 -2.37 -8.36
N LEU A 59 -1.78 -3.53 -7.70
CA LEU A 59 -0.88 -3.87 -6.60
C LEU A 59 0.58 -3.99 -7.06
N GLU A 60 0.84 -4.53 -8.25
CA GLU A 60 2.18 -4.62 -8.84
C GLU A 60 2.84 -3.24 -9.06
N VAL A 61 2.03 -2.19 -9.24
CA VAL A 61 2.53 -0.80 -9.33
C VAL A 61 2.59 -0.14 -7.96
N LEU A 62 1.58 -0.38 -7.11
CA LEU A 62 1.45 0.25 -5.80
C LEU A 62 2.52 -0.25 -4.82
N GLY A 63 2.80 -1.55 -4.78
CA GLY A 63 3.79 -2.16 -3.88
C GLY A 63 5.15 -1.46 -3.95
N PRO A 64 5.79 -1.37 -5.13
CA PRO A 64 7.06 -0.68 -5.30
C PRO A 64 7.00 0.80 -4.93
N VAL A 65 5.88 1.49 -5.13
CA VAL A 65 5.72 2.89 -4.70
C VAL A 65 5.72 3.01 -3.18
N LEU A 66 4.93 2.18 -2.49
CA LEU A 66 4.88 2.13 -1.03
C LEU A 66 6.27 1.82 -0.45
N ASN A 67 6.94 0.85 -1.06
CA ASN A 67 8.24 0.41 -0.61
C ASN A 67 9.35 1.45 -0.86
N LEU A 68 9.53 1.91 -2.11
CA LEU A 68 10.65 2.78 -2.47
C LEU A 68 10.49 4.22 -1.97
N GLN A 69 9.27 4.74 -1.96
CA GLN A 69 9.03 6.14 -1.59
C GLN A 69 8.72 6.31 -0.11
N PHE A 70 7.95 5.39 0.47
CA PHE A 70 7.48 5.51 1.85
C PHE A 70 8.15 4.54 2.82
N ARG A 71 9.00 3.61 2.33
CA ARG A 71 9.59 2.53 3.12
C ARG A 71 8.53 1.71 3.84
N LEU A 72 7.39 1.49 3.18
CA LEU A 72 6.27 0.73 3.72
C LEU A 72 6.19 -0.63 3.03
N ALA A 73 5.93 -1.66 3.82
CA ALA A 73 5.68 -3.01 3.33
C ALA A 73 4.49 -3.63 4.08
N TYR A 74 3.86 -4.62 3.47
CA TYR A 74 2.77 -5.41 4.06
C TYR A 74 3.19 -6.88 4.19
N MET A 75 2.42 -7.73 4.87
CA MET A 75 2.83 -9.13 5.09
C MET A 75 2.90 -9.94 3.79
N ASP A 76 1.82 -9.93 3.03
CA ASP A 76 1.70 -10.55 1.72
C ASP A 76 0.49 -9.96 0.99
N ASP A 77 0.29 -10.31 -0.27
CA ASP A 77 -0.79 -9.74 -1.08
C ASP A 77 -2.16 -9.96 -0.43
N SER A 78 -2.36 -11.03 0.36
CA SER A 78 -3.62 -11.33 1.05
C SER A 78 -3.95 -10.35 2.19
N ALA A 79 -2.98 -9.53 2.63
CA ALA A 79 -3.19 -8.47 3.60
C ALA A 79 -4.10 -7.33 3.13
N TRP A 80 -4.46 -7.31 1.84
CA TRP A 80 -5.43 -6.37 1.28
C TRP A 80 -6.88 -6.86 1.41
N ASP A 81 -7.69 -6.10 2.12
CA ASP A 81 -9.12 -6.32 2.19
C ASP A 81 -9.84 -5.56 1.07
N GLU A 82 -10.66 -6.29 0.31
CA GLU A 82 -11.64 -5.70 -0.60
C GLU A 82 -12.87 -5.26 0.19
N LEU A 83 -13.15 -3.96 0.16
CA LEU A 83 -14.33 -3.33 0.73
C LEU A 83 -15.19 -2.78 -0.42
N GLU A 84 -16.45 -2.46 -0.15
CA GLU A 84 -17.50 -2.21 -1.18
C GLU A 84 -17.07 -1.38 -2.40
N ASN A 85 -16.18 -0.41 -2.21
CA ASN A 85 -15.68 0.46 -3.27
C ASN A 85 -14.18 0.74 -3.19
N HIS A 86 -13.43 0.04 -2.34
CA HIS A 86 -12.02 0.32 -2.14
C HIS A 86 -11.25 -0.87 -1.58
N TRP A 87 -9.94 -0.79 -1.72
CA TRP A 87 -9.01 -1.75 -1.17
C TRP A 87 -8.27 -1.12 0.00
N SER A 88 -8.03 -1.89 1.06
CA SER A 88 -7.22 -1.40 2.17
C SER A 88 -6.30 -2.45 2.72
N ALA A 89 -5.09 -2.05 3.13
CA ALA A 89 -4.17 -2.93 3.82
C ALA A 89 -3.53 -2.21 5.00
N VAL A 90 -3.20 -2.98 6.03
CA VAL A 90 -2.27 -2.55 7.06
C VAL A 90 -0.85 -2.71 6.52
N VAL A 91 -0.08 -1.63 6.58
CA VAL A 91 1.31 -1.60 6.15
C VAL A 91 2.18 -1.11 7.30
N TYR A 92 3.48 -1.41 7.24
CA TYR A 92 4.41 -1.15 8.32
C TYR A 92 5.64 -0.43 7.78
N GLU A 93 6.17 0.49 8.57
CA GLU A 93 7.45 1.12 8.26
C GLU A 93 8.57 0.10 8.41
N TYR A 94 9.28 -0.10 7.31
CA TYR A 94 10.49 -0.90 7.25
C TYR A 94 11.70 0.01 7.45
N THR A 95 12.37 -0.15 8.59
CA THR A 95 13.73 0.37 8.76
C THR A 95 14.71 -0.77 8.45
N PRO A 96 15.49 -0.70 7.35
CA PRO A 96 16.62 -1.62 7.20
C PRO A 96 17.56 -1.38 8.39
N ARG A 97 17.83 -2.43 9.17
CA ARG A 97 18.86 -2.42 10.21
C ARG A 97 20.24 -2.24 9.58
#